data_AF-A0A971W0R1-F1
#
_entry.id   AF-A0A971W0R1-F1
#
_cell.length_a   1.000
_cell.length_b   1.000
_cell.length_c   1.000
_cell.angle_alpha   90.00
_cell.angle_beta   90.00
_cell.angle_gamma   90.00
#
_symmetry.space_group_name_H-M   'P 1'
#
loop_
_entity.id
_entity.type
_entity.pdbx_description
1 polymer ?
#
loop_
_entity_poly.entity_id
_entity_poly.type
_entity_poly.pdbx_seq_one_letter_code
_entity_poly.pdbx_strand_id
1 'polypeptide(L)' 'IQRGDVRDTWADIREISGMLDFEPSTPLETGLERQIEYIKISFY' A
#
# COMPACT_ATOMS: atom_id res chain seq x y z
N ILE A 1 -16.92 5.26 7.78
CA ILE A 1 -16.63 4.09 8.63
C ILE A 1 -17.72 3.08 8.37
N GLN A 2 -17.41 2.05 7.59
CA GLN A 2 -18.29 0.92 7.29
C GLN A 2 -18.23 -0.11 8.43
N ARG A 3 -19.23 -0.98 8.51
CA ARG A 3 -19.24 -2.06 9.50
C ARG A 3 -18.05 -2.99 9.22
N GLY A 4 -17.09 -3.05 10.14
CA GLY A 4 -15.87 -3.85 10.00
C GLY A 4 -14.60 -3.02 9.82
N ASP A 5 -14.72 -1.71 9.60
CA ASP A 5 -13.56 -0.82 9.55
C ASP A 5 -12.88 -0.75 10.91
N VAL A 6 -11.59 -1.08 10.94
CA VAL A 6 -10.69 -0.76 12.04
C VAL A 6 -10.16 0.66 11.83
N ARG A 7 -10.21 1.48 12.89
CA ARG A 7 -9.81 2.90 12.82
C ARG A 7 -8.35 3.06 12.42
N ASP A 8 -7.48 2.26 13.03
CA ASP A 8 -6.04 2.28 12.84
C ASP A 8 -5.55 0.87 12.59
N THR A 9 -4.59 0.71 11.68
CA THR A 9 -3.90 -0.56 11.44
C THR A 9 -2.41 -0.32 11.36
N TRP A 10 -1.63 -1.27 11.86
CA TRP A 10 -0.18 -1.24 11.80
C TRP A 10 0.35 -2.66 11.65
N ALA A 11 1.09 -2.91 10.57
CA ALA A 11 1.65 -4.22 10.28
C ALA A 11 3.06 -4.36 10.87
N ASP A 12 3.30 -5.45 11.58
CA ASP A 12 4.66 -5.88 11.92
C ASP A 12 5.21 -6.72 10.78
N ILE A 13 6.25 -6.22 10.11
CA ILE A 13 6.84 -6.84 8.91
C ILE A 13 8.12 -7.62 9.19
N ARG A 14 8.52 -7.81 10.46
CA ARG A 14 9.81 -8.44 10.82
C ARG A 14 9.92 -9.88 10.31
N GLU A 15 8.84 -10.65 10.38
CA GLU A 15 8.80 -12.04 9.91
C GLU A 15 9.03 -12.13 8.39
N ILE A 16 8.27 -11.35 7.62
CA ILE A 16 8.37 -11.35 6.15
C ILE A 16 9.71 -10.78 5.66
N SER A 17 10.27 -9.82 6.39
CA SER A 17 11.60 -9.28 6.10
C SER A 17 12.66 -10.37 6.23
N GLY A 18 12.62 -11.18 7.29
CA GLY A 18 13.56 -12.30 7.47
C GLY A 18 13.36 -13.47 6.48
N MET A 19 12.12 -13.73 6.06
CA MET A 19 11.82 -14.85 5.15
C MET A 19 12.05 -14.53 3.67
N LEU A 20 11.73 -13.31 3.25
CA LEU A 20 11.65 -12.92 1.84
C LEU A 20 12.61 -11.79 1.46
N ASP A 21 13.41 -11.30 2.40
CA ASP A 21 14.20 -10.07 2.25
C ASP A 21 13.31 -8.89 1.82
N PHE A 22 12.08 -8.87 2.35
CA PHE A 22 11.09 -7.85 2.00
C PHE A 22 11.36 -6.54 2.72
N GLU A 23 11.59 -5.49 1.94
CA GLU A 23 11.70 -4.11 2.41
C GLU A 23 10.82 -3.18 1.54
N PRO A 24 9.72 -2.63 2.09
CA PRO A 24 8.87 -1.70 1.35
C PRO A 24 9.63 -0.38 1.13
N SER A 25 9.96 -0.08 -0.12
CA SER A 25 10.80 1.07 -0.48
C SER A 25 10.04 2.16 -1.24
N THR A 26 8.81 1.90 -1.67
CA THR A 26 8.03 2.88 -2.44
C THR A 26 7.37 3.89 -1.49
N PRO A 27 7.68 5.20 -1.61
CA PRO A 27 6.99 6.24 -0.85
C PRO A 27 5.51 6.31 -1.20
N LEU A 28 4.71 6.83 -0.26
CA LEU A 28 3.26 6.96 -0.45
C LEU A 28 2.92 7.83 -1.66
N GLU A 29 3.61 8.95 -1.80
CA GLU A 29 3.40 9.93 -2.86
C GLU A 29 3.60 9.28 -4.24
N THR A 30 4.69 8.53 -4.40
CA THR A 30 4.98 7.79 -5.63
C THR A 30 3.92 6.73 -5.93
N GLY A 31 3.43 6.03 -4.90
CA GLY A 31 2.34 5.06 -5.05
C GLY A 31 1.04 5.71 -5.52
N LEU A 32 0.69 6.86 -4.94
CA LEU A 32 -0.53 7.61 -5.28
C LEU A 32 -0.49 8.17 -6.71
N GLU A 33 0.64 8.75 -7.12
CA GLU A 33 0.81 9.26 -8.49
C GLU A 33 0.58 8.17 -9.55
N ARG A 34 1.21 7.00 -9.35
CA ARG A 34 1.04 5.84 -10.24
C ARG A 34 -0.39 5.32 -10.26
N GLN A 35 -1.06 5.27 -9.11
CA GLN A 35 -2.45 4.83 -9.03
C GLN A 35 -3.38 5.80 -9.78
N ILE A 36 -3.17 7.11 -9.63
CA ILE A 36 -3.95 8.14 -10.34
C ILE A 36 -3.76 8.01 -11.85
N GLU A 37 -2.51 7.81 -12.30
CA GLU A 37 -2.21 7.59 -13.72
C GLU A 37 -2.90 6.33 -14.26
N TYR A 38 -2.83 5.22 -13.53
CA TYR A 38 -3.52 3.98 -13.90
C TYR A 38 -5.04 4.18 -14.04
N ILE A 39 -5.67 4.89 -13.10
CA ILE A 39 -7.10 5.20 -13.17
C ILE A 39 -7.41 6.06 -14.40
N LYS A 40 -6.59 7.07 -14.71
CA LYS A 40 -6.80 7.91 -15.88
C LYS A 40 -6.75 7.09 -17.18
N ILE A 41 -5.76 6.22 -17.35
CA ILE A 41 -5.63 5.37 -18.54
C ILE A 41 -6.76 4.35 -18.64
N SER A 42 -7.24 3.83 -17.51
CA SER A 42 -8.25 2.76 -17.51
C SER A 42 -9.66 3.24 -17.82
N PHE A 43 -9.94 4.53 -17.68
CA PHE A 43 -11.29 5.11 -17.80
C PHE A 43 -11.41 6.23 -18.85
N TYR A 44 -10.36 6.46 -19.66
CA TYR A 44 -10.33 7.42 -20.78
C TYR A 44 -9.73 6.75 -22.02
#